data_AF-A0A4P6JR48-F1
#
_entry.id   AF-A0A4P6JR48-F1
#
_cell.length_a   1.000
_cell.length_b   1.000
_cell.length_c   1.000
_cell.angle_alpha   90.00
_cell.angle_beta   90.00
_cell.angle_gamma   90.00
#
_symmetry.space_group_name_H-M   'P 1'
#
loop_
_entity.id
_entity.type
_entity.pdbx_description
1 polymer ?
#
loop_
_entity_poly.entity_id
_entity_poly.type
_entity_poly.pdbx_seq_one_letter_code
_entity_poly.pdbx_strand_id
1 'polypeptide(L)' 'MQYVPTQLSQELWNATPEHNWAAFFDRLQEHLEKNGGPQAVHPTFLLQSVRGLENAGTPYPSSPEDLNGLLNAQIEKIIG' A
#
# COMPACT_ATOMS: atom_id res chain seq x y z
N MET A 1 -1.29 -7.04 -13.14
CA MET A 1 0.10 -6.53 -13.34
C MET A 1 0.77 -6.29 -11.99
N GLN A 2 2.11 -6.23 -11.92
CA GLN A 2 2.81 -5.84 -10.67
C GLN A 2 3.10 -4.33 -10.69
N TYR A 3 2.33 -3.58 -9.90
CA TYR A 3 2.47 -2.14 -9.68
C TYR A 3 3.29 -1.83 -8.42
N VAL A 4 3.14 -2.66 -7.38
CA VAL A 4 3.86 -2.51 -6.10
C VAL A 4 4.92 -3.60 -5.98
N PRO A 5 6.21 -3.23 -5.86
CA PRO A 5 7.27 -4.18 -5.59
C PRO A 5 6.99 -4.94 -4.29
N THR A 6 7.18 -6.27 -4.30
CA THR A 6 6.96 -7.12 -3.12
C THR A 6 7.81 -6.65 -1.93
N GLN A 7 9.05 -6.22 -2.21
CA GLN A 7 9.97 -5.70 -1.21
C GLN A 7 9.42 -4.45 -0.51
N LEU A 8 8.80 -3.53 -1.25
CA LEU A 8 8.19 -2.32 -0.67
C LEU A 8 7.02 -2.69 0.25
N SER A 9 6.15 -3.61 -0.18
CA SER A 9 5.05 -4.09 0.68
C SER A 9 5.57 -4.75 1.95
N GLN A 10 6.64 -5.53 1.85
CA GLN A 10 7.25 -6.19 3.00
C GLN A 10 7.91 -5.20 3.97
N GLU A 11 8.63 -4.20 3.46
CA GLU A 11 9.20 -3.13 4.30
C GLU A 11 8.10 -2.35 5.03
N LEU A 12 7.06 -1.92 4.32
CA LEU A 12 5.97 -1.14 4.91
C LEU A 12 5.15 -1.95 5.91
N TRP A 13 4.94 -3.24 5.64
CA TRP A 13 4.28 -4.15 6.57
C TRP A 13 5.08 -4.29 7.87
N ASN A 14 6.39 -4.53 7.77
CA ASN A 14 7.27 -4.59 8.94
C ASN A 14 7.36 -3.25 9.70
N ALA A 15 7.26 -2.13 8.99
CA ALA A 15 7.24 -0.80 9.58
C ALA A 15 5.91 -0.43 10.25
N THR A 16 4.88 -1.29 10.14
CA THR A 16 3.52 -1.06 10.67
C THR A 16 3.13 -2.17 11.66
N PRO A 17 3.75 -2.26 12.85
CA PRO A 17 3.42 -3.28 13.86
C PRO A 17 1.98 -3.19 14.39
N GLU A 18 1.33 -2.04 14.22
CA GLU A 18 -0.06 -1.81 14.61
C GLU A 18 -1.08 -2.49 13.69
N HIS A 19 -0.63 -3.03 12.55
CA HIS A 19 -1.44 -3.79 11.58
C HIS A 19 -2.81 -3.16 11.30
N ASN A 20 -2.84 -1.87 10.98
CA ASN A 20 -4.04 -1.15 10.58
C ASN A 20 -3.74 -0.15 9.46
N TRP A 21 -4.78 0.21 8.70
CA TRP A 21 -4.63 1.04 7.51
C TRP A 21 -4.20 2.48 7.80
N ALA A 22 -4.62 3.05 8.93
CA ALA A 22 -4.24 4.41 9.30
C ALA A 22 -2.73 4.51 9.55
N ALA A 23 -2.19 3.64 10.41
CA ALA A 23 -0.75 3.56 10.65
C ALA A 23 0.03 3.23 9.37
N PHE A 24 -0.48 2.29 8.56
CA PHE A 24 0.13 1.95 7.28
C PHE A 24 0.18 3.14 6.32
N PHE A 25 -0.90 3.93 6.26
CA PHE A 25 -0.99 5.13 5.42
C PHE A 25 0.08 6.15 5.81
N ASP A 26 0.24 6.44 7.10
CA ASP A 26 1.29 7.35 7.58
C ASP A 26 2.69 6.86 7.20
N ARG A 27 2.98 5.55 7.35
CA ARG A 27 4.28 4.96 6.96
C ARG A 27 4.52 5.00 5.46
N LEU A 28 3.49 4.68 4.67
CA LEU A 28 3.57 4.75 3.21
C LEU A 28 3.80 6.19 2.77
N GLN A 29 3.08 7.16 3.33
CA GLN A 29 3.26 8.57 2.99
C GLN A 29 4.69 9.02 3.31
N GLU A 30 5.18 8.74 4.52
CA GLU A 30 6.55 9.08 4.92
C GLU A 30 7.60 8.43 3.99
N HIS A 31 7.39 7.16 3.63
CA HIS A 31 8.28 6.45 2.71
C HIS A 31 8.30 7.12 1.32
N LEU A 32 7.14 7.49 0.80
CA LEU A 32 7.00 8.15 -0.51
C LEU A 32 7.61 9.55 -0.50
N GLU A 33 7.52 10.30 0.61
CA GLU A 33 8.14 11.61 0.75
C GLU A 33 9.68 11.53 0.80
N LYS A 34 10.22 10.47 1.43
CA LYS A 34 11.69 10.29 1.58
C LYS A 34 12.34 9.62 0.37
N ASN A 35 11.70 8.60 -0.20
CA ASN A 35 12.29 7.73 -1.22
C ASN A 35 11.63 7.87 -2.61
N GLY A 36 10.50 8.58 -2.69
CA GLY A 36 9.67 8.60 -3.89
C GLY A 36 8.76 7.37 -4.00
N GLY A 37 7.98 7.31 -5.09
CA GLY A 37 7.12 6.17 -5.40
C GLY A 37 7.78 5.14 -6.32
N PRO A 38 7.24 3.92 -6.36
CA PRO A 38 7.67 2.91 -7.32
C PRO A 38 7.44 3.40 -8.76
N GLN A 39 8.36 3.06 -9.67
CA GLN A 39 8.33 3.55 -11.05
C GLN A 39 7.05 3.18 -11.83
N ALA A 40 6.40 2.08 -11.45
CA ALA A 40 5.22 1.56 -12.13
C ALA A 40 3.91 2.25 -11.72
N VAL A 41 3.88 3.04 -10.64
CA VAL A 41 2.66 3.71 -10.19
C VAL A 41 2.94 5.04 -9.51
N HIS A 42 2.12 6.05 -9.81
CA HIS A 42 2.23 7.35 -9.17
C HIS A 42 2.02 7.24 -7.64
N PRO A 43 2.85 7.90 -6.80
CA PRO A 43 2.72 7.90 -5.33
C PRO A 43 1.29 8.15 -4.84
N THR A 44 0.57 9.06 -5.50
CA THR A 44 -0.81 9.41 -5.18
C THR A 44 -1.77 8.24 -5.31
N PHE A 45 -1.62 7.38 -6.33
CA PHE A 45 -2.51 6.23 -6.52
C PHE A 45 -2.32 5.17 -5.44
N LEU A 46 -1.09 5.03 -4.94
CA LEU A 46 -0.77 4.17 -3.79
C LEU A 46 -1.47 4.67 -2.51
N LEU A 47 -1.36 5.96 -2.21
CA LEU A 47 -2.03 6.58 -1.07
C LEU A 47 -3.57 6.49 -1.19
N GLN A 48 -4.10 6.73 -2.40
CA GLN A 48 -5.54 6.58 -2.67
C GLN A 48 -6.01 5.13 -2.52
N SER A 49 -5.19 4.15 -2.92
CA SER A 49 -5.51 2.73 -2.76
C SER A 49 -5.66 2.36 -1.29
N VAL A 50 -4.72 2.79 -0.45
CA VAL A 50 -4.78 2.55 1.00
C VAL A 50 -6.01 3.22 1.62
N ARG A 51 -6.27 4.49 1.30
CA ARG A 51 -7.49 5.17 1.77
C ARG A 51 -8.77 4.51 1.27
N GLY A 52 -8.77 3.97 0.06
CA GLY A 52 -9.91 3.23 -0.48
C GLY A 52 -10.19 1.97 0.34
N LEU A 53 -9.15 1.20 0.69
CA LEU A 53 -9.26 0.00 1.51
C LEU A 53 -9.76 0.30 2.92
N GLU A 54 -9.24 1.37 3.53
CA GLU A 54 -9.66 1.87 4.84
C GLU A 54 -11.14 2.29 4.84
N ASN A 55 -11.55 3.15 3.90
CA ASN A 55 -12.94 3.63 3.81
C ASN A 55 -13.93 2.52 3.46
N ALA A 56 -13.49 1.49 2.72
CA ALA A 56 -14.31 0.32 2.44
C ALA A 56 -14.47 -0.61 3.66
N GLY A 57 -13.78 -0.34 4.78
CA GLY A 57 -13.77 -1.22 5.95
C GLY A 57 -13.08 -2.56 5.68
N THR A 58 -12.16 -2.61 4.70
CA THR A 58 -11.43 -3.83 4.37
C THR A 58 -10.54 -4.19 5.57
N PRO A 59 -10.57 -5.44 6.06
CA PRO A 59 -9.67 -5.84 7.15
C PRO A 59 -8.21 -5.70 6.72
N TYR A 60 -7.35 -5.29 7.65
CA TYR A 60 -5.92 -5.23 7.39
C TYR A 60 -5.36 -6.65 7.20
N PRO A 61 -4.49 -6.87 6.20
CA PRO A 61 -3.96 -8.20 5.88
C PRO A 61 -3.04 -8.75 6.98
N SER A 62 -3.08 -10.06 7.17
CA SER A 62 -2.25 -10.77 8.17
C SER A 62 -0.81 -11.02 7.72
N SER A 63 -0.51 -10.82 6.43
CA SER A 63 0.79 -11.14 5.83
C SER A 63 1.22 -10.04 4.85
N PRO A 64 2.54 -9.83 4.65
CA PRO A 64 3.04 -8.89 3.64
C PRO A 64 2.67 -9.30 2.20
N GLU A 65 2.49 -10.60 1.95
CA GLU A 65 2.05 -11.14 0.66
C GLU A 65 0.60 -10.76 0.35
N ASP A 66 -0.30 -10.93 1.32
CA ASP A 66 -1.71 -10.49 1.20
C ASP A 66 -1.81 -8.98 1.01
N LEU A 67 -0.99 -8.21 1.74
CA LEU A 67 -0.88 -6.76 1.54
C LEU A 67 -0.46 -6.42 0.11
N ASN A 68 0.58 -7.06 -0.41
CA ASN A 68 1.03 -6.82 -1.77
C ASN A 68 -0.09 -7.15 -2.77
N GLY A 69 -0.78 -8.28 -2.60
CA GLY A 69 -1.93 -8.66 -3.42
C GLY A 69 -3.05 -7.63 -3.40
N LEU A 70 -3.45 -7.17 -2.21
CA LEU A 70 -4.50 -6.16 -2.04
C LEU A 70 -4.13 -4.83 -2.69
N LEU A 71 -2.90 -4.35 -2.48
CA LEU A 71 -2.45 -3.09 -3.06
C LEU A 71 -2.42 -3.16 -4.59
N ASN A 72 -1.87 -4.23 -5.17
CA ASN A 72 -1.84 -4.40 -6.62
C ASN A 72 -3.24 -4.49 -7.22
N ALA A 73 -4.14 -5.25 -6.60
CA ALA A 73 -5.53 -5.37 -7.05
C ALA A 73 -6.28 -4.04 -6.95
N GLN A 74 -6.02 -3.24 -5.92
CA GLN A 74 -6.67 -1.94 -5.75
C GLN A 74 -6.14 -0.91 -6.73
N ILE A 75 -4.84 -0.90 -7.01
CA ILE A 75 -4.23 -0.04 -8.03
C ILE A 75 -4.75 -0.40 -9.43
N GLU A 76 -4.90 -1.69 -9.72
CA GLU A 76 -5.45 -2.16 -10.99
C GLU A 76 -6.86 -1.61 -11.24
N LYS A 77 -7.69 -1.48 -10.19
CA LYS A 77 -9.03 -0.86 -10.29
C LYS A 77 -9.01 0.66 -10.50
N ILE A 78 -7.91 1.33 -10.16
CA ILE A 78 -7.78 2.79 -10.28
C ILE A 78 -7.24 3.15 -11.68
N ILE A 79 -6.34 2.33 -12.23
CA ILE A 79 -5.62 2.61 -13.47
C ILE A 79 -6.23 1.87 -14.68
N GLY A 80 -6.84 0.70 -14.46
CA GLY A 80 -7.55 -0.09 -15.47
C GLY A 80 -9.01 0.29 -15.59
#